data_AF-A0A5J4YU78-F1
#
_entry.id   AF-A0A5J4YU78-F1
#
_cell.length_a   1.000
_cell.length_b   1.000
_cell.length_c   1.000
_cell.angle_alpha   90.00
_cell.angle_beta   90.00
_cell.angle_gamma   90.00
#
_symmetry.space_group_name_H-M   'P 1'
#
loop_
_entity.id
_entity.type
_entity.pdbx_description
1 polymer ?
#
loop_
_entity_poly.entity_id
_entity_poly.type
_entity_poly.pdbx_seq_one_letter_code
_entity_poly.pdbx_strand_id
1 'polypeptide(L)'
;MAFVSVPLGGASRADLRGFARCRAGYGGVVVAPGRLPLSVRQCARSDRVDIAGASAVAAQTTETHGLAPSVLGLPEIKVVASDVDGTLLTTGHTLPDDVSRTIVEMMDAGIAFFPATGKSRIGALNSFCEPLKSRLGVTSPGVYLQGLVVYKEGGELLYERALEPGVVAKVAQKARDLDCAWVAYSGDRILCEPMSARNQNLVDSLTEYHEPQAETDAELVEKIMGGSYSINKALLIADEQFIDTHRPAFRELLVGEATLTQAQADMLEILPLGASKGDGVRRLLDHLGFSFSELMAIGDAENDLEMLKFAGIGCAVGNALPSVKAAADFEVRSNNEGGVSEAIRRFVLKQ
;
A
#
# COMPACT_ATOMS: atom_id res chain seq x y z
N MET A 1 -19.01 42.04 31.42
CA MET A 1 -20.45 42.16 31.15
C MET A 1 -20.65 42.72 29.76
N ALA A 2 -21.08 41.89 28.80
CA ALA A 2 -21.87 42.26 27.62
C ALA A 2 -22.15 40.95 26.86
N PHE A 3 -23.32 40.38 27.10
CA PHE A 3 -23.87 39.26 26.33
C PHE A 3 -24.56 39.83 25.09
N VAL A 4 -24.28 39.26 23.92
CA VAL A 4 -25.07 39.48 22.71
C VAL A 4 -25.76 38.17 22.37
N SER A 5 -27.09 38.18 22.52
CA SER A 5 -28.00 37.08 22.26
C SER A 5 -28.55 37.19 20.83
N VAL A 6 -28.57 36.08 20.09
CA VAL A 6 -29.22 35.96 18.78
C VAL A 6 -30.33 34.89 18.88
N PRO A 7 -31.53 35.12 18.33
CA PRO A 7 -32.71 34.32 18.66
C PRO A 7 -32.86 33.04 17.84
N LEU A 8 -33.42 32.01 18.48
CA LEU A 8 -33.93 30.78 17.86
C LEU A 8 -35.36 31.02 17.35
N GLY A 9 -35.56 30.88 16.03
CA GLY A 9 -36.88 30.80 15.39
C GLY A 9 -37.18 29.36 14.98
N GLY A 10 -38.29 28.82 15.48
CA GLY A 10 -38.77 27.47 15.19
C GLY A 10 -39.88 27.38 14.14
N ALA A 11 -40.39 26.15 14.02
CA ALA A 11 -41.45 25.61 13.15
C ALA A 11 -40.98 25.11 11.77
N SER A 12 -41.37 23.93 11.26
CA SER A 12 -42.54 23.11 11.58
C SER A 12 -42.29 21.61 11.28
N ARG A 13 -42.98 20.75 12.04
CA ARG A 13 -43.20 19.33 11.75
C ARG A 13 -44.55 19.18 11.03
N ALA A 14 -44.55 18.48 9.90
CA ALA A 14 -45.68 17.76 9.31
C ALA A 14 -45.06 16.60 8.49
N ASP A 15 -45.04 15.37 8.99
CA ASP A 15 -46.08 14.35 8.94
C ASP A 15 -46.32 13.80 7.51
N LEU A 16 -45.93 12.54 7.27
CA LEU A 16 -46.78 11.46 6.73
C LEU A 16 -45.97 10.26 6.18
N ARG A 17 -46.07 9.15 6.93
CA ARG A 17 -46.44 7.79 6.48
C ARG A 17 -45.75 7.20 5.24
N GLY A 18 -44.85 6.25 5.53
CA GLY A 18 -45.09 4.83 5.25
C GLY A 18 -44.88 4.34 3.81
N PHE A 19 -43.85 3.52 3.59
CA PHE A 19 -43.99 2.32 2.76
C PHE A 19 -43.01 1.25 3.25
N ALA A 20 -43.59 0.08 3.55
CA ALA A 20 -42.90 -1.14 3.95
C ALA A 20 -41.97 -1.63 2.83
N ARG A 21 -40.81 -2.18 3.20
CA ARG A 21 -40.05 -3.08 2.32
C ARG A 21 -39.78 -4.41 2.99
N CYS A 22 -40.05 -5.43 2.19
CA CYS A 22 -40.17 -6.84 2.47
C CYS A 22 -38.92 -7.45 3.11
N ARG A 23 -39.16 -8.31 4.11
CA ARG A 23 -38.26 -9.40 4.46
C ARG A 23 -38.38 -10.49 3.38
N ALA A 24 -37.29 -10.79 2.68
CA ALA A 24 -37.15 -12.04 1.95
C ALA A 24 -36.27 -12.97 2.80
N GLY A 25 -36.88 -14.03 3.31
CA GLY A 25 -36.17 -15.13 3.96
C GLY A 25 -35.49 -16.01 2.90
N TYR A 26 -34.21 -16.28 3.10
CA TYR A 26 -33.51 -17.34 2.39
C TYR A 26 -33.77 -18.66 3.10
N GLY A 27 -34.61 -19.49 2.50
CA GLY A 27 -34.76 -20.90 2.84
C GLY A 27 -33.53 -21.68 2.38
N GLY A 28 -32.97 -22.48 3.28
CA GLY A 28 -31.84 -23.36 3.00
C GLY A 28 -32.22 -24.53 2.10
N VAL A 29 -31.26 -24.95 1.28
CA VAL A 29 -31.20 -26.30 0.71
C VAL A 29 -29.81 -26.84 1.01
N VAL A 30 -29.79 -27.84 1.90
CA VAL A 30 -28.64 -28.69 2.19
C VAL A 30 -28.59 -29.76 1.12
N VAL A 31 -27.46 -29.91 0.42
CA VAL A 31 -27.17 -31.07 -0.43
C VAL A 31 -25.89 -31.73 0.09
N ALA A 32 -26.02 -32.98 0.54
CA ALA A 32 -24.93 -33.82 1.00
C ALA A 32 -24.17 -34.49 -0.17
N PRO A 33 -22.88 -34.87 0.00
CA PRO A 33 -22.05 -35.40 -1.09
C PRO A 33 -22.14 -36.93 -1.20
N GLY A 34 -22.31 -37.42 -2.44
CA GLY A 34 -22.22 -38.84 -2.80
C GLY A 34 -20.96 -39.15 -3.62
N ARG A 35 -20.24 -40.21 -3.25
CA ARG A 35 -18.97 -40.68 -3.84
C ARG A 35 -19.17 -41.54 -5.11
N LEU A 36 -18.29 -41.30 -6.10
CA LEU A 36 -17.55 -42.24 -7.00
C LEU A 36 -18.35 -43.17 -7.96
N PRO A 37 -17.76 -43.72 -9.08
CA PRO A 37 -16.34 -43.91 -9.35
C PRO A 37 -15.80 -43.59 -10.78
N LEU A 38 -14.46 -43.60 -10.82
CA LEU A 38 -13.50 -43.84 -11.92
C LEU A 38 -14.02 -44.42 -13.25
N SER A 39 -13.58 -43.83 -14.36
CA SER A 39 -13.07 -44.61 -15.50
C SER A 39 -12.05 -43.83 -16.34
N VAL A 40 -10.89 -44.44 -16.49
CA VAL A 40 -9.80 -44.16 -17.41
C VAL A 40 -10.26 -44.29 -18.87
N ARG A 41 -9.80 -43.40 -19.76
CA ARG A 41 -9.43 -43.74 -21.16
C ARG A 41 -8.65 -42.60 -21.84
N GLN A 42 -7.36 -42.85 -22.10
CA GLN A 42 -6.62 -42.29 -23.22
C GLN A 42 -7.24 -42.78 -24.53
N CYS A 43 -7.31 -41.95 -25.59
CA CYS A 43 -6.53 -42.14 -26.83
C CYS A 43 -6.90 -41.13 -27.94
N ALA A 44 -5.85 -40.71 -28.66
CA ALA A 44 -5.72 -40.53 -30.11
C ALA A 44 -6.48 -39.42 -30.87
N ARG A 45 -5.65 -38.45 -31.33
CA ARG A 45 -5.42 -37.94 -32.69
C ARG A 45 -6.36 -38.33 -33.86
N SER A 46 -6.38 -37.38 -34.81
CA SER A 46 -6.86 -37.36 -36.22
C SER A 46 -8.24 -36.69 -36.34
N ASP A 47 -8.55 -35.77 -37.26
CA ASP A 47 -8.02 -35.54 -38.61
C ASP A 47 -8.12 -34.07 -39.03
N ARG A 48 -7.26 -33.73 -40.01
CA ARG A 48 -7.33 -32.52 -40.85
C ARG A 48 -8.61 -32.53 -41.68
N VAL A 49 -9.20 -31.35 -41.87
CA VAL A 49 -9.99 -31.04 -43.06
C VAL A 49 -9.59 -29.65 -43.54
N ASP A 50 -8.84 -29.63 -44.64
CA ASP A 50 -8.65 -28.46 -45.49
C ASP A 50 -9.89 -28.28 -46.38
N ILE A 51 -10.47 -27.08 -46.41
CA ILE A 51 -11.26 -26.60 -47.55
C ILE A 51 -10.85 -25.15 -47.85
N ALA A 52 -10.24 -24.99 -49.01
CA ALA A 52 -9.93 -23.71 -49.64
C ALA A 52 -11.20 -23.08 -50.24
N GLY A 53 -11.27 -21.74 -50.25
CA GLY A 53 -12.18 -21.04 -51.17
C GLY A 53 -12.54 -19.59 -50.82
N ALA A 54 -11.97 -18.68 -51.60
CA ALA A 54 -12.58 -17.44 -52.11
C ALA A 54 -12.38 -16.10 -51.36
N SER A 55 -11.51 -15.31 -51.99
CA SER A 55 -11.73 -13.95 -52.51
C SER A 55 -11.57 -12.75 -51.59
N ALA A 56 -10.56 -11.96 -51.97
CA ALA A 56 -10.28 -10.61 -51.57
C ALA A 56 -11.41 -9.63 -51.91
N VAL A 57 -11.63 -8.69 -50.99
CA VAL A 57 -12.15 -7.35 -51.29
C VAL A 57 -11.25 -6.36 -50.55
N ALA A 58 -10.61 -5.48 -51.32
CA ALA A 58 -9.80 -4.39 -50.82
C ALA A 58 -10.70 -3.35 -50.14
N ALA A 59 -10.34 -2.94 -48.92
CA ALA A 59 -10.88 -1.76 -48.28
C ALA A 59 -9.71 -0.85 -47.87
N GLN A 60 -9.89 0.41 -48.23
CA GLN A 60 -8.90 1.48 -48.25
C GLN A 60 -8.39 1.83 -46.85
N THR A 61 -7.11 2.14 -46.82
CA THR A 61 -6.33 2.67 -45.70
C THR A 61 -6.90 3.99 -45.18
N THR A 62 -7.34 4.01 -43.94
CA THR A 62 -7.37 5.22 -43.10
C THR A 62 -6.19 5.13 -42.14
N GLU A 63 -5.20 5.99 -42.34
CA GLU A 63 -4.04 6.16 -41.49
C GLU A 63 -4.48 6.61 -40.09
N THR A 64 -4.45 5.69 -39.14
CA THR A 64 -4.30 6.04 -37.73
C THR A 64 -2.80 6.11 -37.45
N HIS A 65 -2.32 7.28 -37.00
CA HIS A 65 -0.96 7.45 -36.48
C HIS A 65 -0.71 6.45 -35.34
N GLY A 66 -0.19 5.28 -35.69
CA GLY A 66 0.29 4.29 -34.76
C GLY A 66 1.64 4.75 -34.22
N LEU A 67 1.69 4.99 -32.91
CA LEU A 67 2.94 5.00 -32.16
C LEU A 67 3.72 3.73 -32.51
N ALA A 68 4.99 3.90 -32.89
CA ALA A 68 5.86 2.80 -33.25
C ALA A 68 5.93 1.77 -32.10
N PRO A 69 5.99 0.45 -32.41
CA PRO A 69 6.22 -0.57 -31.39
C PRO A 69 7.50 -0.27 -30.62
N SER A 70 7.48 -0.46 -29.30
CA SER A 70 8.67 -0.32 -28.47
C SER A 70 9.79 -1.22 -29.02
N VAL A 71 10.96 -0.63 -29.25
CA VAL A 71 12.14 -1.30 -29.86
C VAL A 71 12.66 -2.49 -29.01
N LEU A 72 12.07 -2.73 -27.83
CA LEU A 72 12.41 -3.80 -26.90
C LEU A 72 11.24 -4.76 -26.56
N GLY A 73 10.05 -4.59 -27.15
CA GLY A 73 8.87 -5.42 -26.80
C GLY A 73 8.39 -5.26 -25.34
N LEU A 74 8.90 -4.26 -24.64
CA LEU A 74 8.51 -3.92 -23.27
C LEU A 74 7.15 -3.21 -23.25
N PRO A 75 6.36 -3.38 -22.18
CA PRO A 75 5.07 -2.72 -22.02
C PRO A 75 5.23 -1.20 -21.95
N GLU A 76 4.17 -0.49 -22.35
CA GLU A 76 4.10 0.96 -22.23
C GLU A 76 3.73 1.34 -20.80
N ILE A 77 4.67 1.96 -20.08
CA ILE A 77 4.47 2.41 -18.70
C ILE A 77 3.79 3.77 -18.71
N LYS A 78 2.72 3.89 -17.91
CA LYS A 78 1.96 5.15 -17.70
C LYS A 78 1.95 5.60 -16.25
N VAL A 79 2.31 4.70 -15.33
CA VAL A 79 2.33 4.95 -13.89
C VAL A 79 3.60 4.38 -13.29
N VAL A 80 4.20 5.10 -12.35
CA VAL A 80 5.29 4.60 -11.52
C VAL A 80 4.89 4.65 -10.06
N ALA A 81 4.98 3.50 -9.39
CA ALA A 81 4.88 3.40 -7.94
C ALA A 81 6.25 3.01 -7.37
N SER A 82 6.65 3.65 -6.28
CA SER A 82 7.94 3.34 -5.65
C SER A 82 7.77 3.24 -4.14
N ASP A 83 8.48 2.29 -3.53
CA ASP A 83 8.74 2.37 -2.10
C ASP A 83 9.61 3.59 -1.77
N VAL A 84 9.57 4.00 -0.51
CA VAL A 84 10.23 5.19 0.02
C VAL A 84 11.55 4.83 0.70
N ASP A 85 11.54 4.28 1.91
CA ASP A 85 12.77 3.87 2.61
C ASP A 85 13.46 2.74 1.87
N GLY A 86 14.79 2.72 1.83
CA GLY A 86 15.53 1.64 1.16
C GLY A 86 15.43 1.65 -0.37
N THR A 87 14.54 2.45 -0.97
CA THR A 87 14.33 2.56 -2.42
C THR A 87 14.50 3.98 -2.95
N LEU A 88 13.60 4.92 -2.63
CA LEU A 88 13.75 6.34 -2.99
C LEU A 88 14.78 7.03 -2.12
N LEU A 89 14.73 6.74 -0.82
CA LEU A 89 15.62 7.32 0.16
C LEU A 89 16.89 6.48 0.26
N THR A 90 18.01 7.18 0.42
CA THR A 90 19.30 6.57 0.77
C THR A 90 19.24 5.90 2.14
N THR A 91 20.29 5.16 2.49
CA THR A 91 20.46 4.62 3.86
C THR A 91 20.45 5.71 4.93
N GLY A 92 20.73 6.97 4.58
CA GLY A 92 20.62 8.12 5.49
C GLY A 92 19.22 8.76 5.54
N HIS A 93 18.17 8.08 5.06
CA HIS A 93 16.80 8.57 4.98
C HIS A 93 16.66 9.92 4.25
N THR A 94 17.47 10.14 3.20
CA THR A 94 17.41 11.36 2.39
C THR A 94 17.09 11.03 0.94
N LEU A 95 16.25 11.84 0.29
CA LEU A 95 15.96 11.74 -1.13
C LEU A 95 17.07 12.44 -1.93
N PRO A 96 17.82 11.74 -2.80
CA PRO A 96 18.81 12.37 -3.67
C PRO A 96 18.17 13.36 -4.66
N ASP A 97 18.85 14.49 -4.89
CA ASP A 97 18.35 15.53 -5.80
C ASP A 97 18.17 15.04 -7.24
N ASP A 98 19.01 14.11 -7.71
CA ASP A 98 18.91 13.54 -9.07
C ASP A 98 17.68 12.64 -9.20
N VAL A 99 17.36 11.85 -8.18
CA VAL A 99 16.14 11.03 -8.12
C VAL A 99 14.92 11.94 -8.13
N SER A 100 14.93 12.97 -7.28
CA SER A 100 13.86 13.98 -7.22
C SER A 100 13.60 14.66 -8.57
N ARG A 101 14.67 15.15 -9.24
CA ARG A 101 14.56 15.73 -10.60
C ARG A 101 14.05 14.73 -11.63
N THR A 102 14.53 13.50 -11.60
CA THR A 102 14.15 12.47 -12.58
C THR A 102 12.68 12.10 -12.48
N ILE A 103 12.13 12.02 -11.26
CA ILE A 103 10.70 11.80 -11.05
C ILE A 103 9.89 12.97 -11.61
N VAL A 104 10.33 14.21 -11.37
CA VAL A 104 9.64 15.40 -11.91
C VAL A 104 9.72 15.46 -13.44
N GLU A 105 10.87 15.18 -14.04
CA GLU A 105 11.04 15.06 -15.50
C GLU A 105 10.07 14.03 -16.10
N MET A 106 9.92 12.89 -15.42
CA MET A 106 9.00 11.83 -15.81
C MET A 106 7.52 12.25 -15.68
N MET A 107 7.17 12.95 -14.60
CA MET A 107 5.83 13.50 -14.42
C MET A 107 5.49 14.56 -15.48
N ASP A 108 6.47 15.38 -15.89
CA ASP A 108 6.31 16.37 -16.97
C ASP A 108 6.13 15.72 -18.34
N ALA A 109 6.58 14.48 -18.51
CA ALA A 109 6.29 13.65 -19.68
C ALA A 109 4.89 13.00 -19.63
N GLY A 110 4.06 13.30 -18.63
CA GLY A 110 2.68 12.83 -18.52
C GLY A 110 2.52 11.47 -17.84
N ILE A 111 3.57 10.95 -17.19
CA ILE A 111 3.54 9.69 -16.46
C ILE A 111 3.15 9.95 -15.00
N ALA A 112 2.16 9.23 -14.49
CA ALA A 112 1.74 9.39 -13.11
C ALA A 112 2.79 8.81 -12.14
N PHE A 113 2.92 9.41 -10.96
CA PHE A 113 3.77 8.93 -9.89
C PHE A 113 3.02 8.93 -8.56
N PHE A 114 3.20 7.89 -7.75
CA PHE A 114 2.78 7.90 -6.36
C PHE A 114 3.69 7.02 -5.46
N PRO A 115 3.89 7.40 -4.18
CA PRO A 115 4.60 6.53 -3.24
C PRO A 115 3.73 5.35 -2.79
N ALA A 116 4.36 4.19 -2.58
CA ALA A 116 3.76 3.00 -1.98
C ALA A 116 4.60 2.52 -0.79
N THR A 117 4.23 2.94 0.42
CA THR A 117 5.14 2.89 1.59
C THR A 117 4.49 2.36 2.87
N GLY A 118 5.33 1.87 3.78
CA GLY A 118 4.97 1.58 5.17
C GLY A 118 4.74 2.83 6.03
N LYS A 119 5.26 3.99 5.63
CA LYS A 119 5.13 5.27 6.35
C LYS A 119 3.70 5.81 6.39
N SER A 120 3.44 6.71 7.34
CA SER A 120 2.28 7.61 7.24
C SER A 120 2.42 8.54 6.03
N ARG A 121 1.32 9.15 5.57
CA ARG A 121 1.37 10.10 4.44
C ARG A 121 2.20 11.32 4.79
N ILE A 122 2.06 11.85 6.01
CA ILE A 122 2.91 12.95 6.50
C ILE A 122 4.38 12.54 6.55
N GLY A 123 4.70 11.35 7.07
CA GLY A 123 6.08 10.86 7.14
C GLY A 123 6.73 10.75 5.76
N ALA A 124 6.00 10.21 4.78
CA ALA A 124 6.47 10.13 3.40
C ALA A 124 6.71 11.53 2.79
N LEU A 125 5.74 12.44 2.90
CA LEU A 125 5.87 13.80 2.34
C LEU A 125 6.97 14.63 3.00
N ASN A 126 7.20 14.45 4.31
CA ASN A 126 8.28 15.11 5.04
C ASN A 126 9.66 14.69 4.52
N SER A 127 9.80 13.45 4.07
CA SER A 127 11.06 12.89 3.56
C SER A 127 11.46 13.38 2.16
N PHE A 128 10.56 14.04 1.42
CA PHE A 128 10.82 14.51 0.07
C PHE A 128 11.54 15.87 0.03
N CYS A 129 12.39 16.05 -0.98
CA CYS A 129 13.10 17.29 -1.29
C CYS A 129 12.64 17.90 -2.63
N GLU A 130 13.03 19.13 -2.92
CA GLU A 130 12.74 19.76 -4.22
C GLU A 130 13.52 19.06 -5.36
N PRO A 131 12.99 19.04 -6.59
CA PRO A 131 11.69 19.59 -7.01
C PRO A 131 10.47 18.70 -6.70
N LEU A 132 10.65 17.46 -6.25
CA LEU A 132 9.52 16.54 -6.03
C LEU A 132 8.54 17.05 -4.96
N LYS A 133 9.07 17.66 -3.88
CA LYS A 133 8.28 18.18 -2.77
C LYS A 133 7.23 19.22 -3.19
N SER A 134 7.52 20.04 -4.20
CA SER A 134 6.53 21.01 -4.72
C SER A 134 5.47 20.38 -5.63
N ARG A 135 5.67 19.13 -6.07
CA ARG A 135 4.75 18.39 -6.95
C ARG A 135 3.87 17.41 -6.19
N LEU A 136 4.34 16.88 -5.06
CA LEU A 136 3.61 15.96 -4.21
C LEU A 136 3.25 16.60 -2.87
N GLY A 137 1.97 16.58 -2.53
CA GLY A 137 1.46 17.07 -1.25
C GLY A 137 0.34 16.20 -0.73
N VAL A 138 -0.34 16.68 0.31
CA VAL A 138 -1.46 15.94 0.93
C VAL A 138 -2.64 15.72 -0.03
N THR A 139 -2.72 16.48 -1.11
CA THR A 139 -3.73 16.32 -2.17
C THR A 139 -3.33 15.33 -3.26
N SER A 140 -2.09 14.84 -3.24
CA SER A 140 -1.58 13.88 -4.21
C SER A 140 -2.04 12.46 -3.86
N PRO A 141 -2.27 11.61 -4.87
CA PRO A 141 -2.59 10.21 -4.64
C PRO A 141 -1.38 9.47 -4.05
N GLY A 142 -1.66 8.42 -3.28
CA GLY A 142 -0.61 7.61 -2.65
C GLY A 142 -1.13 6.45 -1.83
N VAL A 143 -0.24 5.48 -1.62
CA VAL A 143 -0.49 4.24 -0.89
C VAL A 143 0.40 4.23 0.34
N TYR A 144 -0.21 4.26 1.52
CA TYR A 144 0.47 4.48 2.80
C TYR A 144 0.13 3.38 3.80
N LEU A 145 0.92 3.33 4.88
CA LEU A 145 0.76 2.35 5.95
C LEU A 145 0.63 0.93 5.41
N GLN A 146 1.55 0.50 4.53
CA GLN A 146 1.55 -0.83 3.92
C GLN A 146 0.32 -1.12 3.03
N GLY A 147 -0.26 -0.09 2.44
CA GLY A 147 -1.46 -0.18 1.61
C GLY A 147 -2.78 -0.24 2.39
N LEU A 148 -2.72 0.00 3.70
CA LEU A 148 -3.90 0.10 4.54
C LEU A 148 -4.67 1.40 4.36
N VAL A 149 -3.99 2.45 3.90
CA VAL A 149 -4.60 3.76 3.64
C VAL A 149 -4.21 4.19 2.24
N VAL A 150 -5.21 4.46 1.40
CA VAL A 150 -5.02 4.93 0.03
C VAL A 150 -5.74 6.25 -0.12
N TYR A 151 -5.01 7.27 -0.56
CA TYR A 151 -5.58 8.55 -0.95
C TYR A 151 -5.59 8.67 -2.48
N LYS A 152 -6.65 9.25 -3.01
CA LYS A 152 -6.75 9.66 -4.41
C LYS A 152 -6.47 11.17 -4.55
N GLU A 153 -6.52 11.67 -5.78
CA GLU A 153 -6.40 13.09 -6.08
C GLU A 153 -7.37 13.93 -5.25
N GLY A 154 -6.92 15.12 -4.86
CA GLY A 154 -7.65 15.99 -3.92
C GLY A 154 -7.41 15.63 -2.45
N GLY A 155 -6.67 14.56 -2.17
CA GLY A 155 -6.33 14.14 -0.80
C GLY A 155 -7.47 13.41 -0.09
N GLU A 156 -8.44 12.93 -0.85
CA GLU A 156 -9.60 12.20 -0.37
C GLU A 156 -9.24 10.73 -0.11
N LEU A 157 -9.79 10.18 0.98
CA LEU A 157 -9.61 8.79 1.33
C LEU A 157 -10.35 7.89 0.33
N LEU A 158 -9.60 7.08 -0.40
CA LEU A 158 -10.13 6.09 -1.34
C LEU A 158 -10.38 4.75 -0.64
N TYR A 159 -9.48 4.37 0.26
CA TYR A 159 -9.56 3.11 0.99
C TYR A 159 -8.88 3.23 2.34
N GLU A 160 -9.46 2.58 3.35
CA GLU A 160 -8.90 2.44 4.68
C GLU A 160 -9.17 1.03 5.21
N ARG A 161 -8.18 0.48 5.90
CA ARG A 161 -8.35 -0.72 6.71
C ARG A 161 -7.75 -0.51 8.09
N ALA A 162 -8.46 -0.98 9.11
CA ALA A 162 -8.07 -0.90 10.51
C ALA A 162 -7.97 -2.28 11.14
N LEU A 163 -7.15 -2.38 12.18
CA LEU A 163 -7.12 -3.48 13.14
C LEU A 163 -8.42 -3.46 13.97
N GLU A 164 -8.90 -4.64 14.29
CA GLU A 164 -9.96 -4.77 15.29
C GLU A 164 -9.47 -4.24 16.65
N PRO A 165 -10.27 -3.44 17.39
CA PRO A 165 -9.84 -2.86 18.67
C PRO A 165 -9.29 -3.89 19.67
N GLY A 166 -9.90 -5.09 19.71
CA GLY A 166 -9.46 -6.19 20.57
C GLY A 166 -8.06 -6.72 20.23
N VAL A 167 -7.66 -6.65 18.94
CA VAL A 167 -6.30 -7.00 18.52
C VAL A 167 -5.30 -5.97 19.04
N VAL A 168 -5.61 -4.68 18.92
CA VAL A 168 -4.73 -3.61 19.41
C VAL A 168 -4.57 -3.70 20.93
N ALA A 169 -5.65 -3.99 21.66
CA ALA A 169 -5.59 -4.20 23.10
C ALA A 169 -4.70 -5.39 23.49
N LYS A 170 -4.74 -6.51 22.75
CA LYS A 170 -3.82 -7.65 22.94
C LYS A 170 -2.37 -7.26 22.70
N VAL A 171 -2.09 -6.50 21.63
CA VAL A 171 -0.74 -6.01 21.32
C VAL A 171 -0.23 -5.09 22.43
N ALA A 172 -1.03 -4.10 22.84
CA ALA A 172 -0.69 -3.17 23.92
C ALA A 172 -0.37 -3.92 25.22
N GLN A 173 -1.24 -4.85 25.63
CA GLN A 173 -1.00 -5.65 26.83
C GLN A 173 0.29 -6.46 26.73
N LYS A 174 0.53 -7.14 25.60
CA LYS A 174 1.74 -7.93 25.41
C LYS A 174 3.00 -7.07 25.38
N ALA A 175 2.94 -5.87 24.79
CA ALA A 175 4.04 -4.92 24.78
C ALA A 175 4.39 -4.44 26.20
N ARG A 176 3.37 -4.15 27.04
CA ARG A 176 3.57 -3.82 28.46
C ARG A 176 4.18 -4.98 29.24
N ASP A 177 3.68 -6.20 29.05
CA ASP A 177 4.21 -7.40 29.73
C ASP A 177 5.70 -7.65 29.42
N LEU A 178 6.14 -7.26 28.22
CA LEU A 178 7.52 -7.40 27.75
C LEU A 178 8.37 -6.12 27.95
N ASP A 179 7.80 -5.04 28.49
CA ASP A 179 8.44 -3.72 28.58
C ASP A 179 9.01 -3.23 27.22
N CYS A 180 8.27 -3.46 26.14
CA CYS A 180 8.64 -3.10 24.76
C CYS A 180 7.98 -1.79 24.34
N ALA A 181 8.70 -0.94 23.60
CA ALA A 181 8.11 0.23 22.96
C ALA A 181 7.10 -0.17 21.88
N TRP A 182 5.98 0.56 21.81
CA TRP A 182 4.99 0.35 20.76
C TRP A 182 4.24 1.64 20.43
N VAL A 183 3.75 1.73 19.19
CA VAL A 183 2.91 2.82 18.71
C VAL A 183 1.72 2.31 17.90
N ALA A 184 0.65 3.10 17.82
CA ALA A 184 -0.53 2.87 17.01
C ALA A 184 -0.65 3.97 15.94
N TYR A 185 -0.76 3.58 14.67
CA TYR A 185 -0.98 4.51 13.57
C TYR A 185 -2.48 4.67 13.31
N SER A 186 -2.94 5.92 13.28
CA SER A 186 -4.32 6.32 12.98
C SER A 186 -4.29 7.37 11.87
N GLY A 187 -4.23 6.92 10.61
CA GLY A 187 -4.00 7.77 9.44
C GLY A 187 -2.67 8.50 9.53
N ASP A 188 -2.73 9.83 9.58
CA ASP A 188 -1.55 10.71 9.69
C ASP A 188 -1.02 10.88 11.12
N ARG A 189 -1.68 10.28 12.12
CA ARG A 189 -1.30 10.39 13.53
C ARG A 189 -0.62 9.12 14.02
N ILE A 190 0.37 9.29 14.88
CA ILE A 190 1.02 8.21 15.63
C ILE A 190 0.69 8.42 17.09
N LEU A 191 0.18 7.40 17.75
CA LEU A 191 -0.28 7.44 19.14
C LEU A 191 0.55 6.45 19.97
N CYS A 192 0.90 6.82 21.20
CA CYS A 192 1.53 5.92 22.15
C CYS A 192 0.94 6.08 23.55
N GLU A 193 1.13 5.07 24.39
CA GLU A 193 0.85 5.19 25.82
C GLU A 193 2.04 5.83 26.54
N PRO A 194 1.86 6.35 27.77
CA PRO A 194 2.99 6.69 28.63
C PRO A 194 3.88 5.46 28.86
N MET A 195 5.18 5.58 28.60
CA MET A 195 6.15 4.48 28.75
C MET A 195 7.36 4.91 29.60
N SER A 196 8.25 3.96 29.87
CA SER A 196 9.58 4.27 30.43
C SER A 196 10.35 5.21 29.50
N ALA A 197 11.28 6.01 30.04
CA ALA A 197 12.10 6.92 29.24
C ALA A 197 12.89 6.21 28.13
N ARG A 198 13.32 4.96 28.37
CA ARG A 198 13.95 4.12 27.36
C ARG A 198 13.02 3.87 26.17
N ASN A 199 11.80 3.43 26.44
CA ASN A 199 10.84 3.09 25.39
C ASN A 199 10.31 4.35 24.69
N GLN A 200 10.17 5.46 25.41
CA GLN A 200 9.83 6.73 24.79
C GLN A 200 10.91 7.20 23.81
N ASN A 201 12.20 7.06 24.14
CA ASN A 201 13.28 7.40 23.22
C ASN A 201 13.26 6.53 21.94
N LEU A 202 12.87 5.25 22.05
CA LEU A 202 12.68 4.37 20.88
C LEU A 202 11.46 4.79 20.03
N VAL A 203 10.39 5.28 20.66
CA VAL A 203 9.25 5.86 19.93
C VAL A 203 9.66 7.15 19.23
N ASP A 204 10.42 8.02 19.90
CA ASP A 204 10.84 9.32 19.37
C ASP A 204 11.83 9.17 18.19
N SER A 205 12.58 8.07 18.12
CA SER A 205 13.49 7.79 16.99
C SER A 205 12.76 7.59 15.65
N LEU A 206 11.44 7.37 15.64
CA LEU A 206 10.65 7.38 14.41
C LEU A 206 10.76 8.71 13.65
N THR A 207 11.06 9.81 14.34
CA THR A 207 11.28 11.12 13.70
C THR A 207 12.54 11.14 12.81
N GLU A 208 13.52 10.26 13.05
CA GLU A 208 14.68 10.07 12.17
C GLU A 208 14.26 9.48 10.81
N TYR A 209 13.14 8.77 10.80
CA TYR A 209 12.45 8.27 9.61
C TYR A 209 11.40 9.26 9.08
N HIS A 210 11.46 10.54 9.48
CA HIS A 210 10.55 11.63 9.09
C HIS A 210 9.09 11.49 9.53
N GLU A 211 8.77 10.46 10.31
CA GLU A 211 7.43 10.29 10.88
C GLU A 211 7.11 11.46 11.84
N PRO A 212 5.83 11.83 11.99
CA PRO A 212 5.44 12.81 12.99
C PRO A 212 5.75 12.30 14.40
N GLN A 213 6.02 13.22 15.31
CA GLN A 213 6.20 12.87 16.71
C GLN A 213 4.94 12.17 17.25
N ALA A 214 5.14 11.06 17.97
CA ALA A 214 4.03 10.33 18.57
C ALA A 214 3.32 11.15 19.65
N GLU A 215 2.00 11.10 19.63
CA GLU A 215 1.14 11.73 20.63
C GLU A 215 0.89 10.77 21.79
N THR A 216 1.31 11.16 22.99
CA THR A 216 1.09 10.35 24.19
C THR A 216 -0.33 10.51 24.72
N ASP A 217 -1.06 9.39 24.86
CA ASP A 217 -2.41 9.33 25.42
C ASP A 217 -2.48 8.24 26.50
N ALA A 218 -2.74 8.63 27.75
CA ALA A 218 -2.81 7.71 28.88
C ALA A 218 -4.04 6.79 28.85
N GLU A 219 -5.05 7.13 28.06
CA GLU A 219 -6.29 6.35 27.89
C GLU A 219 -6.37 5.75 26.49
N LEU A 220 -5.22 5.55 25.82
CA LEU A 220 -5.15 5.15 24.41
C LEU A 220 -5.96 3.88 24.15
N VAL A 221 -5.75 2.82 24.96
CA VAL A 221 -6.41 1.53 24.74
C VAL A 221 -7.91 1.63 25.03
N GLU A 222 -8.33 2.35 26.06
CA GLU A 222 -9.74 2.60 26.36
C GLU A 222 -10.43 3.36 25.22
N LYS A 223 -9.76 4.39 24.66
CA LYS A 223 -10.27 5.17 23.53
C LYS A 223 -10.35 4.36 22.24
N ILE A 224 -9.39 3.47 21.98
CA ILE A 224 -9.45 2.53 20.85
C ILE A 224 -10.63 1.57 21.03
N MET A 225 -10.77 0.97 22.22
CA MET A 225 -11.89 0.07 22.54
C MET A 225 -13.25 0.78 22.49
N GLY A 226 -13.29 2.07 22.83
CA GLY A 226 -14.46 2.94 22.73
C GLY A 226 -14.73 3.51 21.34
N GLY A 227 -13.91 3.18 20.33
CA GLY A 227 -14.08 3.63 18.94
C GLY A 227 -13.71 5.09 18.68
N SER A 228 -12.96 5.74 19.57
CA SER A 228 -12.46 7.11 19.39
C SER A 228 -11.28 7.18 18.41
N TYR A 229 -10.56 6.07 18.23
CA TYR A 229 -9.44 5.95 17.30
C TYR A 229 -9.64 4.73 16.38
N SER A 230 -9.43 4.93 15.09
CA SER A 230 -9.30 3.87 14.08
C SER A 230 -7.82 3.59 13.89
N ILE A 231 -7.36 2.38 14.24
CA ILE A 231 -5.93 2.04 14.18
C ILE A 231 -5.66 1.23 12.92
N ASN A 232 -4.91 1.79 11.97
CA ASN A 232 -4.55 1.09 10.75
C ASN A 232 -3.52 0.00 11.05
N LYS A 233 -2.43 0.34 11.76
CA LYS A 233 -1.39 -0.61 12.17
C LYS A 233 -0.86 -0.33 13.57
N ALA A 234 -0.30 -1.35 14.19
CA ALA A 234 0.55 -1.19 15.37
C ALA A 234 2.00 -1.54 15.01
N LEU A 235 2.95 -0.90 15.68
CA LEU A 235 4.38 -1.09 15.45
C LEU A 235 5.07 -1.28 16.80
N LEU A 236 5.85 -2.36 16.93
CA LEU A 236 6.79 -2.54 18.04
C LEU A 236 8.18 -2.06 17.61
N ILE A 237 8.89 -1.44 18.54
CA ILE A 237 10.24 -0.91 18.31
C ILE A 237 11.16 -1.45 19.39
N ALA A 238 12.15 -2.24 18.98
CA ALA A 238 13.14 -2.84 19.87
C ALA A 238 14.35 -3.29 19.05
N ASP A 239 15.46 -3.66 19.69
CA ASP A 239 16.59 -4.23 18.96
C ASP A 239 16.21 -5.52 18.19
N GLU A 240 16.93 -5.80 17.10
CA GLU A 240 16.68 -6.95 16.22
C GLU A 240 16.59 -8.28 16.98
N GLN A 241 17.50 -8.50 17.95
CA GLN A 241 17.52 -9.72 18.74
C GLN A 241 16.23 -9.87 19.56
N PHE A 242 15.73 -8.78 20.15
CA PHE A 242 14.46 -8.75 20.85
C PHE A 242 13.30 -9.09 19.90
N ILE A 243 13.24 -8.45 18.73
CA ILE A 243 12.16 -8.67 17.74
C ILE A 243 12.15 -10.14 17.30
N ASP A 244 13.29 -10.69 16.91
CA ASP A 244 13.42 -12.08 16.47
C ASP A 244 12.99 -13.07 17.55
N THR A 245 13.36 -12.80 18.81
CA THR A 245 13.00 -13.64 19.96
C THR A 245 11.50 -13.64 20.21
N HIS A 246 10.82 -12.49 20.07
CA HIS A 246 9.42 -12.33 20.48
C HIS A 246 8.42 -12.43 19.32
N ARG A 247 8.84 -12.29 18.07
CA ARG A 247 7.99 -12.43 16.88
C ARG A 247 7.17 -13.73 16.88
N PRO A 248 7.70 -14.92 17.25
CA PRO A 248 6.89 -16.14 17.35
C PRO A 248 5.73 -16.02 18.36
N ALA A 249 5.95 -15.37 19.50
CA ALA A 249 4.93 -15.18 20.52
C ALA A 249 3.82 -14.23 20.06
N PHE A 250 4.17 -13.15 19.34
CA PHE A 250 3.15 -12.29 18.71
C PHE A 250 2.39 -13.02 17.61
N ARG A 251 3.06 -13.87 16.83
CA ARG A 251 2.40 -14.69 15.79
C ARG A 251 1.38 -15.64 16.38
N GLU A 252 1.73 -16.31 17.49
CA GLU A 252 0.81 -17.19 18.20
C GLU A 252 -0.36 -16.41 18.82
N LEU A 253 -0.09 -15.27 19.45
CA LEU A 253 -1.09 -14.41 20.08
C LEU A 253 -2.15 -13.90 19.09
N LEU A 254 -1.75 -13.66 17.83
CA LEU A 254 -2.56 -12.97 16.81
C LEU A 254 -2.98 -13.87 15.65
N VAL A 255 -2.83 -15.19 15.81
CA VAL A 255 -3.13 -16.16 14.75
C VAL A 255 -4.58 -16.02 14.27
N GLY A 256 -4.75 -15.80 12.97
CA GLY A 256 -6.08 -15.63 12.38
C GLY A 256 -6.77 -14.30 12.70
N GLU A 257 -6.06 -13.36 13.35
CA GLU A 257 -6.59 -12.02 13.67
C GLU A 257 -5.77 -10.90 13.03
N ALA A 258 -4.45 -11.07 12.87
CA ALA A 258 -3.58 -10.09 12.24
C ALA A 258 -2.42 -10.74 11.45
N THR A 259 -1.81 -9.96 10.58
CA THR A 259 -0.59 -10.30 9.84
C THR A 259 0.60 -9.58 10.47
N LEU A 260 1.75 -10.25 10.54
CA LEU A 260 3.02 -9.66 10.97
C LEU A 260 3.94 -9.45 9.77
N THR A 261 4.46 -8.24 9.60
CA THR A 261 5.49 -7.92 8.61
C THR A 261 6.64 -7.13 9.24
N GLN A 262 7.78 -7.04 8.56
CA GLN A 262 8.97 -6.39 9.07
C GLN A 262 9.79 -5.84 7.89
N ALA A 263 9.82 -4.52 7.78
CA ALA A 263 10.65 -3.82 6.80
C ALA A 263 12.04 -3.50 7.35
N GLN A 264 12.12 -3.14 8.65
CA GLN A 264 13.38 -2.88 9.36
C GLN A 264 13.60 -3.92 10.45
N ALA A 265 14.86 -4.30 10.69
CA ALA A 265 15.22 -5.36 11.63
C ALA A 265 14.74 -5.08 13.07
N ASP A 266 14.67 -3.81 13.46
CA ASP A 266 14.27 -3.31 14.78
C ASP A 266 12.76 -2.98 14.90
N MET A 267 11.95 -3.30 13.88
CA MET A 267 10.55 -2.88 13.78
C MET A 267 9.62 -4.03 13.37
N LEU A 268 8.74 -4.47 14.29
CA LEU A 268 7.71 -5.46 13.98
C LEU A 268 6.36 -4.76 13.77
N GLU A 269 5.83 -4.88 12.55
CA GLU A 269 4.54 -4.30 12.19
C GLU A 269 3.42 -5.33 12.30
N ILE A 270 2.31 -4.91 12.93
CA ILE A 270 1.07 -5.67 13.06
C ILE A 270 0.01 -4.99 12.20
N LEU A 271 -0.48 -5.73 11.20
CA LEU A 271 -1.43 -5.26 10.19
C LEU A 271 -2.72 -6.08 10.25
N PRO A 272 -3.88 -5.53 9.86
CA PRO A 272 -5.07 -6.33 9.65
C PRO A 272 -4.86 -7.33 8.52
N LEU A 273 -5.55 -8.48 8.61
CA LEU A 273 -5.40 -9.57 7.64
C LEU A 273 -5.71 -9.15 6.20
N GLY A 274 -4.93 -9.63 5.24
CA GLY A 274 -5.29 -9.55 3.82
C GLY A 274 -5.20 -8.15 3.19
N ALA A 275 -4.33 -7.29 3.71
CA ALA A 275 -3.91 -6.06 3.05
C ALA A 275 -2.40 -6.07 2.81
N SER A 276 -1.97 -5.39 1.76
CA SER A 276 -0.57 -5.26 1.34
C SER A 276 -0.39 -4.00 0.50
N LYS A 277 0.86 -3.62 0.24
CA LYS A 277 1.15 -2.54 -0.73
C LYS A 277 0.57 -2.87 -2.10
N GLY A 278 0.66 -4.13 -2.55
CA GLY A 278 0.07 -4.59 -3.81
C GLY A 278 -1.45 -4.36 -3.88
N ASP A 279 -2.19 -4.70 -2.81
CA ASP A 279 -3.64 -4.43 -2.75
C ASP A 279 -3.95 -2.93 -2.81
N GLY A 280 -3.19 -2.11 -2.10
CA GLY A 280 -3.33 -0.64 -2.11
C GLY A 280 -3.02 -0.04 -3.48
N VAL A 281 -1.92 -0.46 -4.12
CA VAL A 281 -1.52 -0.08 -5.48
C VAL A 281 -2.62 -0.45 -6.47
N ARG A 282 -3.15 -1.67 -6.41
CA ARG A 282 -4.25 -2.12 -7.28
C ARG A 282 -5.46 -1.19 -7.18
N ARG A 283 -5.90 -0.87 -5.97
CA ARG A 283 -7.05 0.02 -5.74
C ARG A 283 -6.83 1.41 -6.33
N LEU A 284 -5.62 1.94 -6.17
CA LEU A 284 -5.29 3.25 -6.72
C LEU A 284 -5.23 3.20 -8.25
N LEU A 285 -4.60 2.17 -8.84
CA LEU A 285 -4.60 1.98 -10.29
C LEU A 285 -6.03 1.85 -10.86
N ASP A 286 -6.87 1.03 -10.24
CA ASP A 286 -8.28 0.86 -10.62
C ASP A 286 -9.02 2.22 -10.62
N HIS A 287 -8.74 3.07 -9.63
CA HIS A 287 -9.31 4.42 -9.54
C HIS A 287 -8.80 5.35 -10.66
N LEU A 288 -7.51 5.30 -10.95
CA LEU A 288 -6.86 6.10 -11.98
C LEU A 288 -7.16 5.62 -13.42
N GLY A 289 -7.81 4.45 -13.56
CA GLY A 289 -8.12 3.85 -14.86
C GLY A 289 -6.93 3.17 -15.51
N PHE A 290 -5.95 2.72 -14.72
CA PHE A 290 -4.77 1.98 -15.18
C PHE A 290 -4.79 0.54 -14.68
N SER A 291 -4.00 -0.29 -15.34
CA SER A 291 -3.74 -1.68 -14.94
C SER A 291 -2.31 -1.87 -14.46
N PHE A 292 -2.06 -2.98 -13.76
CA PHE A 292 -0.69 -3.34 -13.38
C PHE A 292 0.26 -3.48 -14.58
N SER A 293 -0.22 -3.89 -15.77
CA SER A 293 0.61 -3.96 -16.98
C SER A 293 1.13 -2.59 -17.45
N GLU A 294 0.53 -1.49 -17.00
CA GLU A 294 0.95 -0.11 -17.30
C GLU A 294 1.75 0.51 -16.13
N LEU A 295 1.99 -0.27 -15.06
CA LEU A 295 2.75 0.12 -13.88
C LEU A 295 4.22 -0.29 -14.02
N MET A 296 5.13 0.62 -13.71
CA MET A 296 6.46 0.26 -13.19
C MET A 296 6.46 0.36 -11.67
N ALA A 297 6.85 -0.70 -10.98
CA ALA A 297 7.01 -0.73 -9.53
C ALA A 297 8.49 -0.82 -9.16
N ILE A 298 8.91 -0.11 -8.10
CA ILE A 298 10.29 -0.15 -7.59
C ILE A 298 10.26 -0.38 -6.07
N GLY A 299 11.08 -1.32 -5.57
CA GLY A 299 11.11 -1.68 -4.14
C GLY A 299 12.35 -2.46 -3.72
N ASP A 300 12.45 -2.76 -2.42
CA ASP A 300 13.61 -3.42 -1.83
C ASP A 300 13.31 -4.48 -0.76
N ALA A 301 12.12 -4.47 -0.15
CA ALA A 301 11.79 -5.29 1.02
C ALA A 301 10.59 -6.24 0.83
N GLU A 302 10.31 -7.08 1.84
CA GLU A 302 9.27 -8.14 1.77
C GLU A 302 7.88 -7.60 1.42
N ASN A 303 7.54 -6.42 1.93
CA ASN A 303 6.28 -5.72 1.67
C ASN A 303 6.12 -5.23 0.22
N ASP A 304 7.17 -5.24 -0.59
CA ASP A 304 7.13 -4.81 -2.00
C ASP A 304 6.90 -5.96 -2.99
N LEU A 305 7.11 -7.20 -2.55
CA LEU A 305 7.08 -8.39 -3.40
C LEU A 305 5.82 -8.47 -4.27
N GLU A 306 4.67 -8.15 -3.68
CA GLU A 306 3.39 -8.24 -4.38
C GLU A 306 3.28 -7.21 -5.51
N MET A 307 3.63 -5.93 -5.25
CA MET A 307 3.54 -4.89 -6.29
C MET A 307 4.56 -5.12 -7.41
N LEU A 308 5.77 -5.57 -7.09
CA LEU A 308 6.82 -5.85 -8.06
C LEU A 308 6.44 -7.00 -8.99
N LYS A 309 5.87 -8.07 -8.43
CA LYS A 309 5.48 -9.26 -9.18
C LYS A 309 4.33 -9.01 -10.16
N PHE A 310 3.43 -8.09 -9.85
CA PHE A 310 2.28 -7.81 -10.69
C PHE A 310 2.53 -6.70 -11.72
N ALA A 311 3.44 -5.77 -11.44
CA ALA A 311 3.77 -4.67 -12.34
C ALA A 311 4.16 -5.16 -13.74
N GLY A 312 3.88 -4.35 -14.76
CA GLY A 312 4.35 -4.58 -16.12
C GLY A 312 5.89 -4.53 -16.19
N ILE A 313 6.50 -3.73 -15.30
CA ILE A 313 7.95 -3.74 -15.04
C ILE A 313 8.16 -3.64 -13.52
N GLY A 314 8.65 -4.71 -12.90
CA GLY A 314 9.13 -4.71 -11.52
C GLY A 314 10.64 -4.49 -11.46
N CYS A 315 11.09 -3.48 -10.70
CA CYS A 315 12.50 -3.17 -10.48
C CYS A 315 12.89 -3.34 -9.01
N ALA A 316 13.93 -4.12 -8.74
CA ALA A 316 14.58 -4.19 -7.43
C ALA A 316 15.84 -3.31 -7.42
N VAL A 317 16.00 -2.47 -6.40
CA VAL A 317 17.26 -1.71 -6.22
C VAL A 317 18.39 -2.64 -5.73
N GLY A 318 19.64 -2.24 -5.97
CA GLY A 318 20.81 -3.08 -5.68
C GLY A 318 20.98 -3.50 -4.21
N ASN A 319 20.38 -2.78 -3.26
CA ASN A 319 20.35 -3.12 -1.83
C ASN A 319 19.15 -3.99 -1.42
N ALA A 320 18.27 -4.35 -2.36
CA ALA A 320 17.08 -5.15 -2.09
C ALA A 320 17.40 -6.55 -1.56
N LEU A 321 16.45 -7.11 -0.80
CA LEU A 321 16.53 -8.49 -0.33
C LEU A 321 16.67 -9.47 -1.50
N PRO A 322 17.38 -10.60 -1.33
CA PRO A 322 17.51 -11.61 -2.39
C PRO A 322 16.17 -12.12 -2.93
N SER A 323 15.16 -12.27 -2.06
CA SER A 323 13.80 -12.67 -2.44
C SER A 323 13.11 -11.63 -3.32
N VAL A 324 13.38 -10.34 -3.10
CA VAL A 324 12.83 -9.22 -3.85
C VAL A 324 13.48 -9.12 -5.23
N LYS A 325 14.81 -9.23 -5.30
CA LYS A 325 15.54 -9.31 -6.58
C LYS A 325 15.08 -10.48 -7.43
N ALA A 326 14.81 -11.63 -6.83
CA ALA A 326 14.31 -12.81 -7.53
C ALA A 326 12.87 -12.66 -8.05
N ALA A 327 12.07 -11.76 -7.48
CA ALA A 327 10.70 -11.49 -7.88
C ALA A 327 10.57 -10.36 -8.90
N ALA A 328 11.58 -9.48 -9.01
CA ALA A 328 11.62 -8.37 -9.95
C ALA A 328 12.08 -8.81 -11.35
N ASP A 329 11.65 -8.07 -12.38
CA ASP A 329 12.09 -8.27 -13.76
C ASP A 329 13.52 -7.76 -13.98
N PHE A 330 13.87 -6.68 -13.29
CA PHE A 330 15.17 -6.03 -13.41
C PHE A 330 15.75 -5.65 -12.06
N GLU A 331 17.07 -5.81 -11.95
CA GLU A 331 17.86 -5.18 -10.90
C GLU A 331 18.48 -3.89 -11.45
N VAL A 332 18.44 -2.82 -10.66
CA VAL A 332 19.07 -1.53 -10.94
C VAL A 332 20.10 -1.20 -9.85
N ARG A 333 20.81 -0.08 -9.96
CA ARG A 333 21.72 0.41 -8.91
C ARG A 333 21.06 0.47 -7.52
N SER A 334 21.88 0.52 -6.48
CA SER A 334 21.36 0.68 -5.10
C SER A 334 20.66 2.02 -4.91
N ASN A 335 19.87 2.14 -3.84
CA ASN A 335 19.26 3.39 -3.41
C ASN A 335 20.29 4.52 -3.20
N ASN A 336 21.48 4.18 -2.69
CA ASN A 336 22.60 5.13 -2.51
C ASN A 336 23.24 5.57 -3.84
N GLU A 337 22.97 4.87 -4.92
CA GLU A 337 23.56 5.11 -6.24
C GLU A 337 22.52 5.55 -7.27
N GLY A 338 21.31 5.94 -6.84
CA GLY A 338 20.27 6.45 -7.73
C GLY A 338 19.58 5.37 -8.56
N GLY A 339 19.35 4.18 -8.00
CA GLY A 339 18.64 3.08 -8.65
C GLY A 339 17.27 3.46 -9.24
N VAL A 340 16.48 4.26 -8.52
CA VAL A 340 15.18 4.76 -9.01
C VAL A 340 15.35 5.64 -10.25
N SER A 341 16.34 6.54 -10.24
CA SER A 341 16.66 7.41 -11.39
C SER A 341 17.05 6.59 -12.61
N GLU A 342 17.88 5.55 -12.42
CA GLU A 342 18.23 4.60 -13.48
C GLU A 342 17.01 3.87 -14.05
N ALA A 343 16.15 3.31 -13.19
CA ALA A 343 14.95 2.59 -13.61
C ALA A 343 14.04 3.48 -14.48
N ILE A 344 13.75 4.70 -14.00
CA ILE A 344 12.90 5.65 -14.73
C ILE A 344 13.55 6.05 -16.06
N ARG A 345 14.85 6.38 -16.08
CA ARG A 345 15.54 6.77 -17.32
C ARG A 345 15.53 5.65 -18.34
N ARG A 346 15.83 4.43 -17.90
CA ARG A 346 15.95 3.26 -18.78
C ARG A 346 14.61 2.80 -19.34
N PHE A 347 13.59 2.68 -18.50
CA PHE A 347 12.34 2.00 -18.86
C PHE A 347 11.19 2.93 -19.20
N VAL A 348 11.21 4.16 -18.71
CA VAL A 348 10.14 5.15 -18.93
C VAL A 348 10.58 6.23 -19.92
N LEU A 349 11.67 6.94 -19.62
CA LEU A 349 12.18 8.04 -20.47
C LEU A 349 12.99 7.57 -21.68
N LYS A 350 13.46 6.31 -21.67
CA LYS A 350 14.25 5.65 -22.72
C LYS A 350 15.54 6.41 -23.05
N GLN A 351 16.29 6.78 -22.03
CA GLN A 351 17.56 7.54 -22.08
C GLN A 351 18.75 6.75 -21.59
#